data_AF-A0A849FJ99-F1
#
_entry.id   AF-A0A849FJ99-F1
#
_cell.length_a   1.000
_cell.length_b   1.000
_cell.length_c   1.000
_cell.angle_alpha   90.00
_cell.angle_beta   90.00
_cell.angle_gamma   90.00
#
_symmetry.space_group_name_H-M   'P 1'
#
loop_
_entity.id
_entity.type
_entity.pdbx_description
1 polymer ?
#
loop_
_entity_poly.entity_id
_entity_poly.type
_entity_poly.pdbx_seq_one_letter_code
_entity_poly.pdbx_strand_id
1 'polypeptide(L)'
;MTIKALGFNENLEQYIKKQNLGTFEFGRIILEHKERYVIKTAENEFDAELIGNLRFKAESRYDFPAVGDWVAFSQYDDGKALIHTILPRNSIIERQAVGKSGQIQIIASNVDYGLIVQAVDRDFNLNRLERYLTLCN
;
A
#
# COMPACT_ATOMS: atom_id res chain seq x y z
N MET A 1 1.21 -12.80 13.54
CA MET A 1 0.95 -11.39 13.94
C MET A 1 -0.55 -11.19 13.98
N THR A 2 -1.10 -10.24 14.75
CA THR A 2 -2.54 -9.93 14.63
C THR A 2 -2.79 -9.04 13.42
N ILE A 3 -4.00 -9.11 12.83
CA ILE A 3 -4.36 -8.23 11.71
C ILE A 3 -4.35 -6.75 12.12
N LYS A 4 -4.66 -6.46 13.39
CA LYS A 4 -4.54 -5.10 13.98
C LYS A 4 -3.08 -4.62 14.01
N ALA A 5 -2.12 -5.50 14.29
CA ALA A 5 -0.70 -5.13 14.25
C ALA A 5 -0.21 -4.79 12.83
N LEU A 6 -0.91 -5.26 11.80
CA LEU A 6 -0.68 -4.85 10.41
C LEU A 6 -1.36 -3.52 10.06
N GLY A 7 -2.02 -2.84 11.01
CA GLY A 7 -2.70 -1.56 10.79
C GLY A 7 -4.16 -1.69 10.36
N PHE A 8 -4.80 -2.84 10.56
CA PHE A 8 -6.25 -2.99 10.30
C PHE A 8 -7.05 -2.26 11.38
N ASN A 9 -7.98 -1.39 10.96
CA ASN A 9 -8.73 -0.51 11.84
C ASN A 9 -10.25 -0.55 11.56
N GLU A 10 -11.02 0.11 12.42
CA GLU A 10 -12.49 0.11 12.35
C GLU A 10 -13.02 0.76 11.06
N ASN A 11 -12.32 1.76 10.50
CA ASN A 11 -12.73 2.39 9.25
C ASN A 11 -12.72 1.40 8.07
N LEU A 12 -11.70 0.53 8.02
CA LEU A 12 -11.64 -0.54 7.02
C LEU A 12 -12.77 -1.55 7.24
N GLU A 13 -13.05 -1.93 8.49
CA GLU A 13 -14.15 -2.85 8.80
C GLU A 13 -15.52 -2.29 8.37
N GLN A 14 -15.78 -1.01 8.64
CA GLN A 14 -17.00 -0.33 8.21
C GLN A 14 -17.09 -0.24 6.68
N TYR A 15 -15.97 0.05 6.02
CA TYR A 15 -15.92 0.06 4.55
C TYR A 15 -16.25 -1.31 3.95
N ILE A 16 -15.66 -2.38 4.50
CA ILE A 16 -15.91 -3.77 4.05
C ILE A 16 -17.39 -4.13 4.18
N LYS A 17 -18.01 -3.81 5.33
CA LYS A 17 -19.45 -4.07 5.55
C LYS A 17 -20.31 -3.27 4.57
N LYS A 18 -20.01 -1.98 4.38
CA LYS A 18 -20.76 -1.10 3.47
C LYS A 18 -20.70 -1.55 2.02
N GLN A 19 -19.56 -2.08 1.58
CA GLN A 19 -19.34 -2.55 0.20
C GLN A 19 -19.67 -4.03 0.00
N ASN A 20 -20.23 -4.72 0.99
CA ASN A 20 -20.55 -6.14 0.96
C ASN A 20 -19.34 -7.02 0.55
N LEU A 21 -18.13 -6.67 0.99
CA LEU A 21 -16.90 -7.40 0.65
C LEU A 21 -16.64 -8.59 1.58
N GLY A 22 -17.55 -8.92 2.49
CA GLY A 22 -17.35 -9.95 3.53
C GLY A 22 -17.12 -11.38 3.03
N THR A 23 -17.28 -11.64 1.74
CA THR A 23 -16.95 -12.94 1.10
C THR A 23 -15.47 -13.07 0.74
N PHE A 24 -14.70 -11.98 0.75
CA PHE A 24 -13.28 -11.98 0.43
C PHE A 24 -12.42 -12.06 1.69
N GLU A 25 -11.16 -12.48 1.49
CA GLU A 25 -10.12 -12.32 2.48
C GLU A 25 -9.48 -10.94 2.36
N PHE A 26 -8.83 -10.50 3.43
CA PHE A 26 -8.21 -9.18 3.51
C PHE A 26 -6.76 -9.27 3.97
N GLY A 27 -5.90 -8.49 3.33
CA GLY A 27 -4.49 -8.46 3.65
C GLY A 27 -3.83 -7.16 3.22
N ARG A 28 -2.62 -6.96 3.72
CA ARG A 28 -1.82 -5.76 3.46
C ARG A 28 -0.73 -6.06 2.45
N ILE A 29 -0.55 -5.20 1.46
CA ILE A 29 0.53 -5.31 0.49
C ILE A 29 1.85 -4.99 1.18
N ILE A 30 2.77 -5.94 1.19
CA ILE A 30 4.11 -5.78 1.78
C ILE A 30 5.21 -5.69 0.72
N LEU A 31 4.93 -6.10 -0.52
CA LEU A 31 5.86 -6.05 -1.63
C LEU A 31 5.12 -5.78 -2.94
N GLU A 32 5.74 -4.97 -3.80
CA GLU A 32 5.32 -4.71 -5.16
C GLU A 32 6.53 -4.88 -6.11
N HIS A 33 6.37 -5.69 -7.15
CA HIS A 33 7.35 -5.82 -8.22
C HIS A 33 6.68 -6.12 -9.57
N LYS A 34 6.73 -5.17 -10.52
CA LYS A 34 6.24 -5.36 -11.91
C LYS A 34 4.83 -5.99 -11.98
N GLU A 35 3.87 -5.42 -11.24
CA GLU A 35 2.47 -5.90 -11.17
C GLU A 35 2.28 -7.26 -10.47
N ARG A 36 3.33 -7.81 -9.86
CA ARG A 36 3.25 -8.86 -8.84
C ARG A 36 3.28 -8.24 -7.45
N TYR A 37 2.48 -8.78 -6.56
CA TYR A 37 2.30 -8.28 -5.21
C TYR A 37 2.51 -9.40 -4.20
N VAL A 38 2.94 -9.06 -2.99
CA VAL A 38 2.86 -9.99 -1.85
C VAL A 38 1.87 -9.43 -0.85
N ILE A 39 0.83 -10.23 -0.56
CA ILE A 39 -0.19 -9.91 0.43
C ILE A 39 0.18 -10.58 1.75
N LYS A 40 0.22 -9.80 2.84
CA LYS A 40 0.38 -10.29 4.20
C LYS A 40 -0.96 -10.36 4.92
N THR A 41 -1.29 -11.51 5.48
CA THR A 41 -2.36 -11.68 6.46
C THR A 41 -1.78 -11.89 7.86
N ALA A 42 -2.63 -12.14 8.85
CA ALA A 42 -2.19 -12.45 10.22
C ALA A 42 -1.24 -13.66 10.28
N GLU A 43 -1.44 -14.62 9.38
CA GLU A 43 -0.84 -15.95 9.41
C GLU A 43 0.04 -16.22 8.19
N ASN A 44 -0.42 -15.82 6.99
CA ASN A 44 0.16 -16.26 5.72
C ASN A 44 0.64 -15.08 4.86
N GLU A 45 1.43 -15.43 3.84
CA GLU A 45 1.81 -14.55 2.74
C GLU A 45 1.38 -15.18 1.43
N PHE A 46 0.92 -14.35 0.49
CA PHE A 46 0.43 -14.80 -0.81
C PHE A 46 1.08 -14.02 -1.93
N ASP A 47 1.60 -14.73 -2.93
CA ASP A 47 1.96 -14.15 -4.21
C ASP A 47 0.70 -13.82 -4.99
N ALA A 48 0.53 -12.54 -5.33
CA ALA A 48 -0.73 -12.02 -5.81
C ALA A 48 -0.63 -11.27 -7.13
N GLU A 49 -1.70 -11.35 -7.88
CA GLU A 49 -1.92 -10.63 -9.14
C GLU A 49 -3.27 -9.94 -9.13
N LEU A 50 -3.44 -8.95 -10.00
CA LEU A 50 -4.71 -8.25 -10.17
C LEU A 50 -5.67 -9.09 -11.02
N ILE A 51 -6.95 -9.08 -10.67
CA ILE A 51 -7.97 -9.55 -11.60
C ILE A 51 -7.97 -8.68 -12.87
N GLY A 52 -8.24 -9.29 -14.02
CA GLY A 52 -8.20 -8.59 -15.31
C GLY A 52 -9.05 -7.32 -15.32
N ASN A 53 -10.27 -7.35 -14.76
CA ASN A 53 -11.17 -6.20 -14.69
C ASN A 53 -10.55 -4.98 -14.00
N LEU A 54 -9.81 -5.19 -12.90
CA LEU A 54 -9.15 -4.11 -12.17
C LEU A 54 -8.02 -3.50 -13.02
N ARG A 55 -7.27 -4.34 -13.73
CA ARG A 55 -6.23 -3.90 -14.68
C ARG A 55 -6.80 -3.11 -15.86
N PHE A 56 -7.94 -3.52 -16.41
CA PHE A 56 -8.57 -2.85 -17.56
C PHE A 56 -9.23 -1.51 -17.20
N LYS A 57 -9.68 -1.35 -15.95
CA LYS A 57 -10.31 -0.11 -15.46
C LYS A 57 -9.31 0.92 -14.94
N ALA A 58 -8.04 0.55 -14.76
CA ALA A 58 -7.02 1.45 -14.27
C ALA A 58 -6.71 2.55 -15.31
N GLU A 59 -6.91 3.81 -14.92
CA GLU A 59 -6.62 4.98 -15.74
C GLU A 59 -5.21 5.53 -15.46
N SER A 60 -4.70 5.29 -14.25
CA SER A 60 -3.45 5.84 -13.77
C SER A 60 -2.69 4.85 -12.87
N ARG A 61 -1.45 5.20 -12.49
CA ARG A 61 -0.68 4.39 -11.54
C ARG A 61 -1.33 4.36 -10.14
N TYR A 62 -2.20 5.32 -9.81
CA TYR A 62 -2.91 5.34 -8.53
C TYR A 62 -3.92 4.22 -8.37
N ASP A 63 -4.41 3.65 -9.48
CA ASP A 63 -5.42 2.60 -9.48
C ASP A 63 -4.82 1.20 -9.25
N PHE A 64 -3.48 1.11 -9.25
CA PHE A 64 -2.76 -0.11 -8.92
C PHE A 64 -2.43 -0.14 -7.42
N PRO A 65 -2.37 -1.33 -6.79
CA PRO A 65 -1.90 -1.45 -5.42
C PRO A 65 -0.46 -0.94 -5.30
N ALA A 66 -0.16 -0.38 -4.14
CA ALA A 66 1.15 0.02 -3.69
C ALA A 66 1.46 -0.62 -2.33
N VAL A 67 2.73 -0.63 -1.94
CA VAL A 67 3.15 -1.11 -0.61
C VAL A 67 2.42 -0.33 0.48
N GLY A 68 1.80 -1.06 1.41
CA GLY A 68 1.01 -0.50 2.49
C GLY A 68 -0.52 -0.52 2.24
N ASP A 69 -0.96 -0.81 1.01
CA ASP A 69 -2.39 -0.89 0.70
C ASP A 69 -3.05 -2.09 1.37
N TRP A 70 -4.30 -1.90 1.79
CA TRP A 70 -5.18 -3.00 2.13
C TRP A 70 -5.94 -3.45 0.89
N VAL A 71 -6.05 -4.75 0.68
CA VAL A 71 -6.73 -5.33 -0.47
C VAL A 71 -7.71 -6.41 -0.05
N ALA A 72 -8.81 -6.51 -0.80
CA ALA A 72 -9.68 -7.67 -0.78
C ALA A 72 -9.18 -8.67 -1.84
N PHE A 73 -8.98 -9.91 -1.44
CA PHE A 73 -8.43 -10.95 -2.30
C PHE A 73 -9.14 -12.29 -2.12
N SER A 74 -8.89 -13.21 -3.06
CA SER A 74 -9.26 -14.62 -2.91
C SER A 74 -8.07 -15.49 -3.28
N GLN A 75 -7.81 -16.53 -2.50
CA GLN A 75 -6.85 -17.56 -2.87
C GLN A 75 -7.37 -18.37 -4.07
N TYR A 76 -6.50 -18.65 -5.05
CA TYR A 76 -6.84 -19.49 -6.21
C TYR A 76 -5.94 -20.73 -6.35
N ASP A 77 -4.80 -20.73 -5.67
CA ASP A 77 -3.84 -21.83 -5.63
C ASP A 77 -3.04 -21.73 -4.31
N ASP A 78 -2.29 -22.76 -3.96
CA ASP A 78 -1.50 -22.75 -2.73
C ASP A 78 -0.47 -21.60 -2.76
N GLY A 79 -0.52 -20.74 -1.74
CA GLY A 79 0.29 -19.53 -1.66
C GLY A 79 0.02 -18.46 -2.73
N LYS A 80 -1.04 -18.57 -3.56
CA LYS A 80 -1.34 -17.59 -4.61
C LYS A 80 -2.74 -16.98 -4.52
N ALA A 81 -2.82 -15.68 -4.77
CA ALA A 81 -4.04 -14.89 -4.60
C ALA A 81 -4.36 -13.97 -5.79
N LEU A 82 -5.66 -13.69 -5.96
CA LEU A 82 -6.15 -12.67 -6.88
C LEU A 82 -6.70 -11.48 -6.09
N ILE A 83 -6.18 -10.28 -6.40
CA ILE A 83 -6.62 -9.01 -5.84
C ILE A 83 -7.85 -8.54 -6.60
N HIS A 84 -8.97 -8.42 -5.88
CA HIS A 84 -10.25 -7.97 -6.43
C HIS A 84 -10.44 -6.47 -6.34
N THR A 85 -10.04 -5.88 -5.21
CA THR A 85 -10.15 -4.43 -4.99
C THR A 85 -9.14 -3.93 -3.97
N ILE A 86 -8.78 -2.66 -4.10
CA ILE A 86 -7.97 -1.91 -3.14
C ILE A 86 -8.94 -1.19 -2.20
N LEU A 87 -8.70 -1.29 -0.89
CA LEU A 87 -9.47 -0.55 0.11
C LEU A 87 -9.01 0.91 0.16
N PRO A 88 -9.82 1.85 0.68
CA PRO A 88 -9.47 3.27 0.71
C PRO A 88 -8.14 3.52 1.41
N ARG A 89 -7.32 4.39 0.82
CA ARG A 89 -6.05 4.84 1.40
C ARG A 89 -6.29 5.99 2.38
N ASN A 90 -5.70 5.91 3.56
CA ASN A 90 -5.74 6.99 4.55
C ASN A 90 -4.59 7.99 4.37
N SER A 91 -3.44 7.53 3.87
CA SER A 91 -2.28 8.36 3.58
C SER A 91 -1.54 7.82 2.36
N ILE A 92 -0.86 8.71 1.65
CA ILE A 92 -0.09 8.41 0.43
C ILE A 92 1.23 9.18 0.52
N ILE A 93 2.34 8.46 0.38
CA ILE A 93 3.66 9.03 0.16
C ILE A 93 4.02 8.78 -1.29
N GLU A 94 4.31 9.83 -2.04
CA GLU A 94 4.54 9.77 -3.48
C GLU A 94 5.69 10.67 -3.93
N ARG A 95 6.23 10.39 -5.11
CA ARG A 95 7.24 11.22 -5.76
C ARG A 95 6.96 11.36 -7.24
N GLN A 96 7.49 12.42 -7.84
CA GLN A 96 7.56 12.50 -9.30
C GLN A 96 8.51 11.43 -9.86
N ALA A 97 8.06 10.72 -10.88
CA ALA A 97 8.84 9.72 -11.58
C ALA A 97 9.93 10.40 -12.42
N VAL A 98 11.15 9.87 -12.34
CA VAL A 98 12.29 10.39 -13.10
C VAL A 98 12.09 10.06 -14.59
N GLY A 99 12.21 11.07 -15.47
CA GLY A 99 12.27 10.87 -16.92
C GLY A 99 10.93 10.82 -17.68
N LYS A 100 9.78 10.96 -17.00
CA LYS A 100 8.48 11.15 -17.65
C LYS A 100 7.77 12.33 -17.00
N SER A 101 7.66 13.44 -17.74
CA SER A 101 6.90 14.62 -17.33
C SER A 101 5.50 14.21 -16.83
N GLY A 102 5.23 14.45 -15.54
CA GLY A 102 3.90 14.30 -14.94
C GLY A 102 3.50 12.92 -14.41
N GLN A 103 4.34 11.88 -14.50
CA GLN A 103 3.99 10.60 -13.87
C GLN A 103 4.36 10.60 -12.38
N ILE A 104 3.39 10.29 -11.51
CA ILE A 104 3.59 10.17 -10.07
C ILE A 104 3.73 8.68 -9.72
N GLN A 105 4.66 8.38 -8.81
CA GLN A 105 4.88 7.05 -8.27
C GLN A 105 4.58 7.05 -6.77
N ILE A 106 3.65 6.20 -6.34
CA ILE A 106 3.41 5.92 -4.93
C ILE A 106 4.60 5.13 -4.39
N ILE A 107 5.17 5.60 -3.28
CA ILE A 107 6.24 4.96 -2.55
C ILE A 107 5.66 4.07 -1.45
N ALA A 108 4.66 4.57 -0.72
CA ALA A 108 3.96 3.84 0.33
C ALA A 108 2.57 4.44 0.58
N SER A 109 1.67 3.65 1.14
CA SER A 109 0.35 4.08 1.60
C SER A 109 0.04 3.59 3.02
N ASN A 110 -0.95 4.22 3.65
CA ASN A 110 -1.43 3.88 5.00
C ASN A 110 -0.29 3.86 6.04
N VAL A 111 0.58 4.86 5.97
CA VAL A 111 1.65 5.13 6.93
C VAL A 111 1.13 6.11 7.97
N ASP A 112 1.21 5.72 9.24
CA ASP A 112 0.78 6.55 10.38
C ASP A 112 1.92 7.38 10.98
N TYR A 113 3.17 6.87 10.88
CA TYR A 113 4.35 7.49 11.48
C TYR A 113 5.53 7.48 10.52
N GLY A 114 6.20 8.64 10.39
CA GLY A 114 7.50 8.77 9.74
C GLY A 114 8.59 8.98 10.79
N LEU A 115 9.70 8.26 10.68
CA LEU A 115 10.90 8.50 11.50
C LEU A 115 11.97 9.16 10.64
N ILE A 116 12.35 10.39 10.98
CA ILE A 116 13.46 11.10 10.34
C ILE A 116 14.72 10.78 11.13
N VAL A 117 15.67 10.09 10.49
CA VAL A 117 16.93 9.67 11.11
C VAL A 117 18.10 10.39 10.43
N GLN A 118 18.94 11.05 11.23
CA GLN A 118 20.12 11.76 10.75
C GLN A 118 21.30 11.54 11.70
N ALA A 119 22.49 11.32 11.15
CA ALA A 119 23.72 11.27 11.92
C ALA A 119 24.19 12.69 12.29
N VAL A 120 24.76 12.84 13.48
CA VAL A 120 25.26 14.14 14.02
C VAL A 120 26.69 14.44 13.54
N ASP A 121 27.23 13.63 12.65
CA ASP A 121 28.60 13.77 12.14
C ASP A 121 28.65 14.74 10.93
N ARG A 122 29.43 14.40 9.90
CA ARG A 122 29.65 15.25 8.73
C ARG A 122 28.45 15.37 7.80
N ASP A 123 27.40 14.55 7.95
CA ASP A 123 26.19 14.61 7.11
C ASP A 123 24.97 15.27 7.82
N PHE A 124 25.20 15.92 8.97
CA PHE A 124 24.17 16.73 9.60
C PHE A 124 23.81 17.94 8.73
N ASN A 125 22.53 18.07 8.38
CA ASN A 125 22.03 19.04 7.42
C ASN A 125 20.61 19.46 7.80
N LEU A 126 20.49 20.70 8.29
CA LEU A 126 19.23 21.27 8.77
C LEU A 126 18.21 21.47 7.64
N ASN A 127 18.65 21.94 6.48
CA ASN A 127 17.77 22.12 5.32
C ASN A 127 17.14 20.79 4.87
N ARG A 128 17.86 19.67 5.02
CA ARG A 128 17.34 18.33 4.74
C ARG A 128 16.29 17.90 5.76
N LEU A 129 16.53 18.18 7.05
CA LEU A 129 15.57 17.93 8.12
C LEU A 129 14.28 18.72 7.90
N GLU A 130 14.38 20.02 7.64
CA GLU A 130 13.22 20.89 7.34
C GLU A 130 12.41 20.36 6.16
N ARG A 131 13.09 19.95 5.07
CA ARG A 131 12.43 19.32 3.92
C ARG A 131 11.68 18.05 4.30
N TYR A 132 12.26 17.17 5.13
CA TYR A 132 11.56 15.96 5.55
C TYR A 132 10.38 16.27 6.46
N LEU A 133 10.49 17.26 7.35
CA LEU A 133 9.38 17.72 8.18
C LEU A 133 8.18 18.18 7.33
N THR A 134 8.43 18.84 6.19
CA THR A 134 7.32 19.24 5.29
C THR A 134 6.57 18.06 4.65
N LEU A 135 7.16 16.85 4.62
CA LEU A 135 6.49 15.65 4.13
C LEU A 135 5.63 14.94 5.18
N CYS A 136 5.79 15.29 6.47
CA CYS A 136 5.09 14.66 7.60
C CYS A 136 3.89 15.48 8.09
N ASN A 137 3.32 16.33 7.23
CA ASN A 137 2.18 17.19 7.55
C ASN A 137 0.84 16.56 7.17
#